data_AF-A0A7K3SB87-F1
#
_entry.id   AF-A0A7K3SB87-F1
#
_cell.length_a   1.000
_cell.length_b   1.000
_cell.length_c   1.000
_cell.angle_alpha   90.00
_cell.angle_beta   90.00
_cell.angle_gamma   90.00
#
_symmetry.space_group_name_H-M   'P 1'
#
loop_
_entity.id
_entity.type
_entity.pdbx_description
1 polymer ?
#
loop_
_entity_poly.entity_id
_entity_poly.type
_entity_poly.pdbx_seq_one_letter_code
_entity_poly.pdbx_strand_id
1 'polypeptide(L)'
;TRSHSAALQALGSSRFHAVADAVALLASDVPLAPGTTGRTAEALLEPAERAEQRLLTAVAALPPADSEPYNEAQDAAWHQARLLLRLHRYAHEVVLGAAAPSLASC
;
A
#
# COMPACT_ATOMS: atom_id res chain seq x y z
N THR A 1 -5.73 27.72 0.15
CA THR A 1 -6.83 26.96 -0.48
C THR A 1 -7.58 26.17 0.59
N ARG A 2 -8.88 25.86 0.42
CA ARG A 2 -9.66 25.15 1.46
C ARG A 2 -9.10 23.76 1.81
N SER A 3 -8.55 23.04 0.83
CA SER A 3 -7.88 21.76 1.04
C SER A 3 -6.65 21.89 1.95
N HIS A 4 -5.88 22.96 1.80
CA HIS A 4 -4.70 23.21 2.62
C HIS A 4 -5.05 23.41 4.10
N SER A 5 -6.03 24.27 4.40
CA SER A 5 -6.47 24.48 5.78
C SER A 5 -7.11 23.23 6.39
N ALA A 6 -7.88 22.47 5.60
CA ALA A 6 -8.48 21.21 6.06
C ALA A 6 -7.40 20.14 6.38
N ALA A 7 -6.33 20.07 5.58
CA ALA A 7 -5.20 19.18 5.86
C ALA A 7 -4.51 19.56 7.18
N LEU A 8 -4.24 20.85 7.43
CA LEU A 8 -3.64 21.30 8.69
C LEU A 8 -4.54 20.99 9.91
N GLN A 9 -5.85 21.18 9.79
CA GLN A 9 -6.80 20.81 10.83
C GLN A 9 -6.80 19.30 11.09
N ALA A 10 -6.74 18.48 10.03
CA ALA A 10 -6.66 17.03 10.17
C ALA A 10 -5.35 16.59 10.85
N LEU A 11 -4.21 17.20 10.49
CA LEU A 11 -2.91 16.94 11.10
C LEU A 11 -2.87 17.29 12.59
N GLY A 12 -3.57 18.34 13.02
CA GLY A 12 -3.68 18.71 14.44
C GLY A 12 -4.74 17.92 15.23
N SER A 13 -5.42 16.95 14.60
CA SER A 13 -6.48 16.19 15.26
C SER A 13 -5.95 15.05 16.13
N SER A 14 -6.67 14.71 17.20
CA SER A 14 -6.36 13.55 18.04
C SER A 14 -6.34 12.24 17.25
N ARG A 15 -7.18 12.11 16.22
CA ARG A 15 -7.21 10.95 15.33
C ARG A 15 -5.90 10.79 14.56
N PHE A 16 -5.32 11.89 14.07
CA PHE A 16 -4.03 11.83 13.38
C PHE A 16 -2.91 11.47 14.36
N HIS A 17 -2.88 12.10 15.53
CA HIS A 17 -1.90 11.77 16.58
C HIS A 17 -1.96 10.29 16.98
N ALA A 18 -3.16 9.72 17.16
CA ALA A 18 -3.30 8.29 17.49
C ALA A 18 -2.70 7.36 16.42
N VAL A 19 -2.81 7.73 15.13
CA VAL A 19 -2.17 6.98 14.05
C VAL A 19 -0.65 7.18 14.06
N ALA A 20 -0.18 8.41 14.29
CA ALA A 20 1.25 8.71 14.37
C ALA A 20 1.92 7.96 15.53
N ASP A 21 1.28 7.89 16.69
CA ASP A 21 1.78 7.15 17.86
C ASP A 21 1.84 5.64 17.57
N ALA A 22 0.83 5.07 16.91
CA ALA A 22 0.86 3.67 16.48
C ALA A 22 2.00 3.39 15.49
N VAL A 23 2.27 4.29 14.55
CA VAL A 23 3.40 4.18 13.62
C VAL A 23 4.75 4.31 14.35
N ALA A 24 4.87 5.18 15.35
CA ALA A 24 6.07 5.32 16.17
C ALA A 24 6.37 4.03 16.97
N LEU A 25 5.33 3.35 17.47
CA LEU A 25 5.48 2.04 18.09
C LEU A 25 5.97 0.98 17.09
N LEU A 26 5.42 0.95 15.88
CA LEU A 26 5.83 0.01 14.82
C LEU A 26 7.30 0.19 14.39
N ALA A 27 7.86 1.39 14.53
CA ALA A 27 9.27 1.64 14.26
C ALA A 27 10.20 0.99 15.29
N SER A 28 9.71 0.73 16.51
CA SER A 28 10.46 0.08 17.58
C SER A 28 10.24 -1.44 17.59
N ASP A 29 8.98 -1.87 17.48
CA ASP A 29 8.62 -3.28 17.52
C ASP A 29 7.46 -3.58 16.56
N VAL A 30 7.60 -4.64 15.78
CA VAL A 30 6.57 -5.10 14.85
C VAL A 30 5.82 -6.25 15.53
N PRO A 31 4.51 -6.12 15.78
CA PRO A 31 3.72 -7.12 16.49
C PRO A 31 3.44 -8.33 15.59
N LEU A 32 4.46 -9.15 15.39
CA LEU A 32 4.36 -10.34 14.55
C LEU A 32 3.58 -11.45 15.28
N ALA A 33 2.80 -12.22 14.53
CA ALA A 33 2.03 -13.33 15.09
C ALA A 33 2.97 -14.41 15.69
N PRO A 34 2.57 -15.14 16.74
CA PRO A 34 3.39 -16.20 17.30
C PRO A 34 3.85 -17.21 16.24
N GLY A 35 5.13 -17.62 16.26
CA GLY A 35 5.69 -18.56 15.29
C GLY A 35 6.12 -17.96 13.95
N THR A 36 6.11 -16.62 13.83
CA THR A 36 6.71 -15.90 12.69
C THR A 36 8.13 -15.41 12.98
N THR A 37 8.55 -15.42 14.26
CA THR A 37 9.92 -15.13 14.69
C THR A 37 10.89 -16.14 14.07
N GLY A 38 11.82 -15.64 13.24
CA GLY A 38 12.79 -16.45 12.51
C GLY A 38 12.33 -16.93 11.12
N ARG A 39 11.12 -16.55 10.68
CA ARG A 39 10.66 -16.86 9.32
C ARG A 39 11.41 -15.97 8.30
N THR A 40 11.98 -16.60 7.27
CA THR A 40 12.82 -15.97 6.24
C THR A 40 12.00 -15.10 5.29
N ALA A 41 12.69 -14.25 4.50
CA ALA A 41 12.07 -13.46 3.41
C ALA A 41 11.24 -14.33 2.43
N GLU A 42 11.56 -15.63 2.34
CA GLU A 42 10.81 -16.60 1.54
C GLU A 42 9.34 -16.70 1.93
N ALA A 43 9.00 -16.45 3.20
CA ALA A 43 7.62 -16.45 3.65
C ALA A 43 6.78 -15.28 3.15
N LEU A 44 7.44 -14.23 2.66
CA LEU A 44 6.80 -13.07 2.07
C LEU A 44 6.54 -13.27 0.58
N LEU A 45 7.11 -14.33 -0.03
CA LEU A 45 6.87 -14.68 -1.44
C LEU A 45 5.40 -15.02 -1.69
N GLU A 46 4.77 -15.85 -0.87
CA GLU A 46 3.37 -16.24 -1.08
C GLU A 46 2.41 -15.03 -1.01
N PRO A 47 2.52 -14.11 -0.03
CA PRO A 47 1.78 -12.86 -0.05
C PRO A 47 2.05 -11.98 -1.29
N ALA A 48 3.29 -11.93 -1.78
CA ALA A 48 3.67 -11.14 -2.95
C ALA A 48 3.09 -11.73 -4.24
N GLU A 49 3.16 -13.05 -4.42
CA GLU A 49 2.51 -13.79 -5.51
C GLU A 49 1.00 -13.59 -5.48
N ARG A 50 0.36 -13.62 -4.30
CA ARG A 50 -1.06 -13.30 -4.18
C ARG A 50 -1.38 -11.87 -4.60
N ALA A 51 -0.51 -10.90 -4.32
CA ALA A 51 -0.70 -9.52 -4.77
C ALA A 51 -0.58 -9.41 -6.30
N GLU A 52 0.37 -10.11 -6.92
CA GLU A 52 0.53 -10.21 -8.37
C GLU A 52 -0.72 -10.83 -9.02
N GLN A 53 -1.17 -11.97 -8.51
CA GLN A 53 -2.34 -12.66 -9.06
C GLN A 53 -3.60 -11.79 -9.00
N ARG A 54 -3.80 -11.04 -7.91
CA ARG A 54 -4.92 -10.08 -7.80
C ARG A 54 -4.81 -8.96 -8.83
N LEU A 55 -3.60 -8.44 -9.08
CA LEU A 55 -3.36 -7.44 -10.11
C LEU A 55 -3.69 -7.99 -11.50
N LEU A 56 -3.15 -9.16 -11.85
CA LEU A 56 -3.38 -9.79 -13.15
C LEU A 56 -4.87 -10.04 -13.39
N THR A 57 -5.59 -10.53 -12.37
CA THR A 57 -7.05 -10.71 -12.43
C THR A 57 -7.78 -9.39 -12.65
N ALA A 58 -7.38 -8.31 -11.97
CA ALA A 58 -8.01 -7.00 -12.14
C ALA A 58 -7.72 -6.39 -13.51
N VAL A 59 -6.50 -6.55 -14.03
CA VAL A 59 -6.11 -6.09 -15.37
C VAL A 59 -6.88 -6.86 -16.45
N ALA A 60 -7.01 -8.18 -16.30
CA ALA A 60 -7.80 -9.01 -17.22
C ALA A 60 -9.30 -8.65 -17.23
N ALA A 61 -9.80 -8.05 -16.14
CA ALA A 61 -11.18 -7.59 -16.03
C ALA A 61 -11.39 -6.13 -16.50
N LEU A 62 -10.34 -5.45 -16.98
CA LEU A 62 -10.48 -4.09 -17.47
C LEU A 62 -11.32 -4.05 -18.75
N PRO A 63 -12.11 -2.98 -18.95
CA PRO A 63 -12.85 -2.79 -20.18
C PRO A 63 -11.88 -2.61 -21.36
N PRO A 64 -12.30 -3.02 -22.58
CA PRO A 64 -11.50 -2.84 -23.78
C PRO A 64 -11.24 -1.35 -24.05
N ALA A 65 -10.07 -1.04 -24.60
CA ALA A 65 -9.64 0.33 -24.87
C ALA A 65 -10.56 1.10 -25.83
N ASP A 66 -11.28 0.40 -26.70
CA ASP A 66 -12.12 0.98 -27.76
C ASP A 66 -13.59 1.18 -27.33
N SER A 67 -13.89 1.20 -26.02
CA SER A 67 -15.25 1.49 -25.55
C SER A 67 -15.57 2.99 -25.72
N GLU A 68 -16.03 3.38 -26.90
CA GLU A 68 -16.69 4.67 -27.11
C GLU A 68 -18.20 4.54 -26.87
N PRO A 69 -18.84 5.50 -26.18
CA PRO A 69 -18.28 6.69 -25.52
C PRO A 69 -17.70 6.41 -24.12
N TYR A 70 -16.97 7.38 -23.55
CA TYR A 70 -16.52 7.37 -22.16
C TYR A 70 -17.66 7.02 -21.19
N ASN A 71 -17.37 6.12 -20.26
CA ASN A 71 -18.32 5.66 -19.25
C ASN A 71 -17.65 5.66 -17.87
N GLU A 72 -18.03 6.60 -17.01
CA GLU A 72 -17.54 6.72 -15.62
C GLU A 72 -17.76 5.46 -14.76
N ALA A 73 -18.72 4.60 -15.12
CA ALA A 73 -18.92 3.32 -14.43
C ALA A 73 -17.70 2.38 -14.58
N GLN A 74 -16.84 2.63 -15.57
CA GLN A 74 -15.60 1.89 -15.79
C GLN A 74 -14.42 2.39 -14.93
N ASP A 75 -14.49 3.62 -14.41
CA ASP A 75 -13.39 4.23 -13.64
C ASP A 75 -13.03 3.42 -12.40
N ALA A 76 -14.04 2.80 -11.77
CA ALA A 76 -13.83 1.97 -10.58
C ALA A 76 -12.86 0.80 -10.86
N ALA A 77 -12.96 0.16 -12.02
CA ALA A 77 -12.08 -0.94 -12.41
C ALA A 77 -10.64 -0.44 -12.63
N TRP A 78 -10.48 0.72 -13.28
CA TRP A 78 -9.18 1.37 -13.48
C TRP A 78 -8.53 1.82 -12.16
N HIS A 79 -9.31 2.42 -11.26
CA HIS A 79 -8.84 2.79 -9.93
C HIS A 79 -8.41 1.58 -9.11
N GLN A 80 -9.15 0.49 -9.19
CA GLN A 80 -8.81 -0.76 -8.52
C GLN A 80 -7.51 -1.37 -9.06
N ALA A 81 -7.33 -1.43 -10.39
CA ALA A 81 -6.09 -1.90 -11.00
C ALA A 81 -4.89 -1.04 -10.57
N ARG A 82 -5.05 0.29 -10.53
CA ARG A 82 -4.01 1.22 -10.04
C ARG A 82 -3.65 1.00 -8.56
N LEU A 83 -4.63 0.70 -7.71
CA LEU A 83 -4.38 0.37 -6.30
C LEU A 83 -3.60 -0.95 -6.18
N LEU A 84 -4.03 -1.99 -6.90
CA LEU A 84 -3.39 -3.30 -6.87
C LEU A 84 -1.96 -3.26 -7.42
N LEU A 85 -1.69 -2.43 -8.42
CA LEU A 85 -0.33 -2.20 -8.93
C LEU A 85 0.60 -1.63 -7.85
N ARG A 86 0.12 -0.64 -7.09
CA ARG A 86 0.89 -0.08 -5.97
C ARG A 86 1.15 -1.13 -4.88
N LEU A 87 0.14 -1.94 -4.57
CA LEU A 87 0.27 -3.01 -3.57
C LEU A 87 1.28 -4.08 -4.01
N HIS A 88 1.22 -4.53 -5.26
CA HIS A 88 2.19 -5.48 -5.82
C HIS A 88 3.62 -4.92 -5.76
N ARG A 89 3.81 -3.63 -6.13
CA ARG A 89 5.11 -2.97 -6.00
C ARG A 89 5.62 -2.94 -4.55
N TYR A 90 4.77 -2.57 -3.59
CA TYR A 90 5.15 -2.57 -2.17
C TYR A 90 5.45 -3.97 -1.63
N ALA A 91 4.72 -5.00 -2.09
CA ALA A 91 5.03 -6.38 -1.73
C ALA A 91 6.42 -6.79 -2.23
N HIS A 92 6.78 -6.40 -3.46
CA HIS A 92 8.13 -6.62 -4.00
C HIS A 92 9.21 -5.86 -3.23
N GLU A 93 8.97 -4.59 -2.87
CA GLU A 93 9.91 -3.80 -2.06
C GLU A 93 10.18 -4.45 -0.70
N VAL A 94 9.16 -5.05 -0.09
CA VAL A 94 9.29 -5.77 1.19
C VAL A 94 10.03 -7.09 1.02
N VAL A 95 9.74 -7.89 -0.03
CA VAL A 95 10.39 -9.18 -0.30
C VAL A 95 11.86 -9.03 -0.66
N LEU A 96 12.17 -8.09 -1.56
CA LEU A 96 13.54 -7.87 -2.04
C LEU A 96 14.42 -7.13 -1.02
N GLY A 97 13.82 -6.66 0.07
CA GLY A 97 14.44 -5.80 1.06
C GLY A 97 14.54 -4.38 0.56
N ALA A 98 13.86 -3.45 1.24
CA ALA A 98 14.12 -2.04 1.05
C ALA A 98 15.52 -1.74 1.61
N ALA A 99 16.34 -0.99 0.85
CA ALA A 99 17.45 -0.28 1.47
C ALA A 99 16.86 0.55 2.62
N ALA A 100 17.35 0.37 3.84
CA ALA A 100 16.89 1.15 4.98
C ALA A 100 16.89 2.63 4.57
N PRO A 101 15.79 3.38 4.77
CA PRO A 101 15.83 4.82 4.55
C PRO A 101 16.94 5.35 5.46
N SER A 102 17.98 5.95 4.87
CA SER A 102 19.09 6.55 5.60
C SER A 102 18.57 7.76 6.37
N LEU A 103 17.92 7.52 7.51
CA LEU A 103 17.55 8.55 8.49
C LEU A 103 18.68 8.77 9.50
N ALA A 104 19.90 8.36 9.17
CA ALA A 104 21.10 8.58 9.96
C ALA A 104 22.07 9.50 9.20
N SER A 105 21.77 10.79 9.22
CA SER A 105 22.73 11.90 9.06
C SER A 105 22.01 13.24 9.23
N CYS A 106 21.64 13.56 10.46
CA CYS A 106 21.47 14.93 10.93
C CYS A 106 22.10 15.04 12.31
#